data_AF-A0A1F9BZL0-F1
#
_entry.id   AF-A0A1F9BZL0-F1
#
_cell.length_a   1.000
_cell.length_b   1.000
_cell.length_c   1.000
_cell.angle_alpha   90.00
_cell.angle_beta   90.00
_cell.angle_gamma   90.00
#
_symmetry.space_group_name_H-M   'P 1'
#
loop_
_entity.id
_entity.type
_entity.pdbx_description
1 polymer ?
#
loop_
_entity_poly.entity_id
_entity_poly.type
_entity_poly.pdbx_seq_one_letter_code
_entity_poly.pdbx_strand_id
1 'polypeptide(L)' 'MKKERVLNLIKNVLIHEGRVVFVYAHGSFVGGKSFRDIDIGVYDNIFIRTLMISITSLLIP' A
#
# COMPACT_ATOMS: atom_id res chain seq x y z
N MET A 1 2.04 11.97 -10.27
CA MET A 1 1.14 11.10 -11.05
C MET A 1 1.21 9.59 -10.70
N LYS A 2 2.37 8.91 -10.69
CA LYS A 2 2.39 7.45 -10.42
C LYS A 2 2.07 7.03 -8.96
N LYS A 3 2.68 7.68 -7.93
CA LYS A 3 2.46 7.30 -6.50
C LYS A 3 1.00 7.44 -6.06
N GLU A 4 0.39 8.58 -6.37
CA GLU A 4 -0.98 8.90 -5.95
C GLU A 4 -2.01 7.94 -6.55
N ARG A 5 -1.83 7.54 -7.80
CA ARG A 5 -2.67 6.52 -8.44
C ARG A 5 -2.59 5.18 -7.71
N VAL A 6 -1.39 4.76 -7.29
CA VAL A 6 -1.22 3.50 -6.55
C VAL A 6 -1.84 3.61 -5.15
N LEU A 7 -1.65 4.73 -4.45
CA LEU A 7 -2.30 4.97 -3.16
C LEU A 7 -3.82 4.93 -3.27
N ASN A 8 -4.39 5.51 -4.32
CA ASN A 8 -5.83 5.48 -4.55
C ASN A 8 -6.34 4.07 -4.84
N LEU A 9 -5.59 3.25 -5.59
CA LEU A 9 -5.93 1.84 -5.79
C LEU A 9 -5.92 1.07 -4.47
N ILE A 10 -4.87 1.24 -3.66
CA ILE A 10 -4.76 0.59 -2.34
C ILE A 10 -5.91 1.03 -1.43
N LYS A 11 -6.21 2.34 -1.38
CA LYS A 11 -7.36 2.87 -0.63
C LYS A 11 -8.67 2.25 -1.09
N ASN A 12 -8.93 2.20 -2.40
CA ASN A 12 -10.18 1.66 -2.92
C ASN A 12 -10.36 0.17 -2.60
N VAL A 13 -9.28 -0.62 -2.61
CA VAL A 13 -9.35 -2.03 -2.21
C VAL A 13 -9.64 -2.16 -0.72
N LEU A 14 -8.96 -1.37 0.12
CA LEU A 14 -9.03 -1.52 1.58
C LEU A 14 -10.28 -0.86 2.20
N ILE A 15 -10.89 0.14 1.54
CA ILE A 15 -12.11 0.81 2.06
C ILE A 15 -13.33 -0.11 2.07
N HIS A 16 -13.36 -1.11 1.21
CA HIS A 16 -14.42 -2.10 1.14
C HIS A 16 -14.20 -3.28 2.11
N GLU A 17 -13.03 -3.36 2.74
CA GLU A 17 -12.74 -4.35 3.77
C GLU A 17 -13.17 -3.84 5.14
N GLY A 18 -14.40 -4.19 5.55
CA GLY A 18 -14.99 -3.73 6.83
C GLY A 18 -14.26 -4.16 8.11
N ARG A 19 -13.16 -4.91 8.00
CA ARG A 19 -12.28 -5.29 9.12
C ARG A 19 -11.08 -4.36 9.29
N VAL A 20 -10.73 -3.60 8.24
CA VAL A 20 -9.57 -2.71 8.23
C VAL A 20 -9.94 -1.43 8.96
N VAL A 21 -9.26 -1.17 10.07
CA VAL A 21 -9.49 0.00 10.92
C VAL A 21 -8.56 1.14 10.50
N PHE A 22 -7.31 0.80 10.19
CA PHE A 22 -6.29 1.77 9.87
C PHE A 22 -5.25 1.20 8.90
N VAL A 23 -4.75 2.07 8.01
CA VAL A 23 -3.74 1.73 7.01
C VAL A 23 -2.76 2.88 6.89
N TYR A 24 -1.47 2.56 6.82
CA TYR A 24 -0.43 3.55 6.51
C TYR A 24 0.61 2.98 5.55
N ALA A 25 1.09 3.83 4.65
CA ALA A 25 2.26 3.51 3.84
C ALA A 25 3.53 3.92 4.58
N HIS A 26 4.61 3.17 4.40
CA HIS A 26 5.92 3.51 4.97
C HIS A 26 7.07 3.25 3.98
N GLY A 27 8.29 3.47 4.46
CA GLY A 27 9.51 3.13 3.73
C GLY A 27 9.82 4.06 2.56
N SER A 28 10.57 3.53 1.59
CA SER A 28 11.07 4.28 0.43
C SER A 28 9.94 4.87 -0.42
N PHE A 29 8.74 4.29 -0.35
CA PHE A 29 7.55 4.79 -1.01
C PHE A 29 7.08 6.15 -0.48
N VAL A 30 7.29 6.49 0.80
CA VAL A 30 6.83 7.77 1.35
C VAL A 30 7.87 8.87 1.15
N GLY A 31 9.12 8.63 1.55
CA GLY A 31 10.17 9.66 1.57
C GLY A 31 11.22 9.57 0.45
N GLY A 32 11.27 8.48 -0.30
CA GLY A 32 12.31 8.23 -1.30
C GLY A 32 12.07 8.94 -2.63
N LYS A 33 13.17 9.34 -3.29
CA LYS A 33 13.17 9.80 -4.69
C LYS A 33 12.78 8.69 -5.66
N SER A 34 13.06 7.43 -5.30
CA SER A 34 12.65 6.22 -6.00
C SER A 34 12.18 5.17 -4.98
N PHE A 35 11.38 4.20 -5.43
CA PHE A 35 10.90 3.08 -4.63
C PHE A 35 10.82 1.83 -5.52
N ARG A 36 11.07 0.65 -4.95
CA ARG A 36 10.97 -0.64 -5.66
C ARG A 36 9.71 -1.42 -5.27
N ASP A 37 9.28 -1.21 -4.04
CA ASP A 37 8.19 -1.85 -3.35
C ASP A 37 7.35 -0.80 -2.63
N ILE A 38 6.19 -1.22 -2.15
CA ILE A 38 5.34 -0.43 -1.27
C ILE A 38 5.08 -1.25 -0.02
N ASP A 39 5.55 -0.72 1.10
CA ASP A 39 5.25 -1.28 2.40
C ASP A 39 3.99 -0.63 2.98
N ILE A 40 3.00 -1.46 3.31
CA ILE A 40 1.74 -1.03 3.89
C ILE A 40 1.57 -1.72 5.25
N GLY A 41 1.42 -0.94 6.31
CA GLY A 41 0.95 -1.43 7.60
C GLY A 41 -0.58 -1.41 7.63
N VAL A 42 -1.19 -2.53 7.99
CA VAL A 42 -2.64 -2.67 8.13
C VAL A 42 -2.96 -3.06 9.57
N TYR A 43 -3.83 -2.29 10.19
CA TYR A 43 -4.45 -2.62 11.47
C TYR A 43 -5.88 -3.09 11.20
N ASP A 44 -6.15 -4.35 11.50
CA ASP A 44 -7.48 -4.93 11.45
C ASP A 44 -8.00 -5.16 12.88
N ASN A 45 -9.34 -5.20 13.06
CA ASN A 45 -9.99 -5.34 14.37
C ASN A 45 -9.68 -6.65 15.12
N ILE A 46 -8.92 -7.57 14.51
CA ILE A 46 -8.64 -8.92 15.02
C ILE A 46 -7.11 -9.15 15.13
N PHE A 47 -6.28 -8.51 14.28
CA PHE A 47 -4.85 -8.70 14.15
C PHE A 47 -4.10 -7.46 13.60
N ILE A 48 -2.85 -7.29 14.01
CA ILE A 48 -1.88 -6.40 13.33
C ILE A 48 -1.21 -7.19 12.21
N ARG A 49 -1.25 -6.70 10.96
CA ARG A 49 -0.60 -7.36 9.81
C ARG A 49 0.19 -6.34 8.98
N THR A 50 1.43 -6.66 8.64
CA THR A 50 2.19 -5.92 7.63
C THR A 50 2.01 -6.59 6.27
N LEU A 51 1.58 -5.84 5.26
CA LEU A 51 1.45 -6.31 3.90
C LEU A 51 2.52 -5.65 3.03
N MET A 52 3.45 -6.45 2.51
CA MET A 52 4.42 -5.99 1.52
C MET A 52 3.83 -6.19 0.13
N ILE A 53 3.60 -5.10 -0.60
CA ILE A 53 3.13 -5.14 -1.99
C ILE A 53 4.31 -4.80 -2.90
N SER A 54 4.92 -5.82 -3.51
CA SER A 54 5.97 -5.64 -4.51
C SER A 54 5.33 -5.39 -5.88
N ILE A 55 5.54 -4.20 -6.45
CA ILE A 55 5.06 -3.86 -7.80
C ILE A 55 6.20 -4.15 -8.79
N THR A 56 6.55 -5.43 -8.95
CA THR A 56 7.62 -5.84 -9.87
C THR A 56 7.14 -6.18 -11.28
N SER A 57 5.84 -6.11 -11.58
CA SER A 57 5.30 -6.58 -12.87
C SER A 57 4.31 -5.67 -13.61
N LEU A 58 4.06 -4.42 -13.18
CA LEU A 58 3.13 -3.52 -13.89
C LEU A 58 3.78 -2.62 -14.97
N LEU A 59 5.00 -2.96 -15.40
CA LEU A 59 5.70 -2.32 -16.52
C LEU A 59 6.46 -3.39 -17.31
N ILE A 60 5.73 -4.18 -18.10
CA ILE A 60 6.25 -4.80 -19.32
C ILE A 60 5.33 -4.27 -20.44
N PRO A 61 5.88 -3.74 -21.54
CA PRO A 61 5.24 -2.76 -22.44
C PRO A 61 3.87 -3.14 -22.99
#